data_AF-A0A7Y2FCL7-F1
#
_entry.id   AF-A0A7Y2FCL7-F1
#
_cell.length_a   1.000
_cell.length_b   1.000
_cell.length_c   1.000
_cell.angle_alpha   90.00
_cell.angle_beta   90.00
_cell.angle_gamma   90.00
#
_symmetry.space_group_name_H-M   'P 1'
#
loop_
_entity.id
_entity.type
_entity.pdbx_description
1 polymer ?
#
loop_
_entity_poly.entity_id
_entity_poly.type
_entity_poly.pdbx_seq_one_letter_code
_entity_poly.pdbx_strand_id
1 'polypeptide(L)' 'MFKKSDLFILLAVIISFFVSGYLWFGGNQMEGIFTAIWVPSILGFGIYFKLMVMGARNNE' A
#
# COMPACT_ATOMS: atom_id res chain seq x y z
N MET A 1 10.77 9.49 12.76
CA MET A 1 10.23 10.55 11.88
C MET A 1 9.64 9.91 10.64
N PHE A 2 8.36 10.14 10.36
CA PHE A 2 7.74 9.74 9.10
C PHE A 2 8.52 10.40 7.95
N LYS A 3 9.20 9.60 7.14
CA LYS A 3 9.83 10.10 5.91
C LYS A 3 8.70 10.38 4.91
N LYS A 4 8.88 11.38 4.03
CA LYS A 4 7.92 11.69 2.96
C LYS A 4 7.58 10.43 2.13
N SER A 5 8.53 9.50 2.01
CA SER A 5 8.36 8.19 1.37
C SER A 5 7.25 7.34 1.99
N ASP A 6 7.15 7.30 3.32
CA ASP A 6 6.09 6.54 4.02
C ASP A 6 4.71 7.14 3.70
N LEU A 7 4.64 8.47 3.55
CA LEU A 7 3.42 9.19 3.18
C LEU A 7 2.94 8.82 1.77
N PHE A 8 3.85 8.70 0.80
CA PHE A 8 3.51 8.26 -0.56
C PHE A 8 2.91 6.86 -0.58
N ILE A 9 3.46 5.93 0.20
CA ILE A 9 2.95 4.56 0.27
C ILE A 9 1.59 4.52 0.96
N LEU A 10 1.43 5.23 2.08
CA LEU A 10 0.13 5.35 2.75
C LEU A 10 -0.93 5.98 1.84
N LEU A 11 -0.56 7.00 1.06
CA LEU A 11 -1.47 7.60 0.07
C LEU A 11 -1.89 6.59 -1.00
N ALA A 12 -0.95 5.80 -1.52
CA ALA A 12 -1.22 4.75 -2.50
C ALA A 12 -2.16 3.67 -1.95
N VAL A 13 -1.97 3.26 -0.69
CA VAL A 13 -2.86 2.31 0.01
C VAL A 13 -4.27 2.86 0.12
N ILE A 14 -4.42 4.13 0.53
CA ILE A 14 -5.71 4.79 0.65
C ILE A 14 -6.41 4.85 -0.71
N ILE A 15 -5.71 5.27 -1.76
CA ILE A 15 -6.26 5.32 -3.13
C ILE A 15 -6.70 3.93 -3.59
N SER A 16 -5.87 2.91 -3.40
CA SER A 16 -6.21 1.52 -3.76
C SER A 16 -7.44 1.02 -3.02
N PHE A 17 -7.58 1.36 -1.74
CA PHE A 17 -8.75 1.00 -0.94
C PHE A 17 -10.04 1.66 -1.46
N PHE A 18 -9.99 2.96 -1.77
CA PHE A 18 -11.14 3.67 -2.34
C PHE A 18 -11.53 3.13 -3.72
N VAL A 19 -10.56 2.82 -4.58
CA VAL A 19 -10.82 2.22 -5.90
C VAL A 19 -11.50 0.85 -5.76
N SER A 20 -11.00 0.01 -4.85
CA SER A 20 -11.60 -1.30 -4.58
C SER A 20 -13.04 -1.16 -4.05
N GLY A 21 -13.26 -0.25 -3.11
CA GLY A 21 -14.60 0.04 -2.60
C GLY A 21 -15.54 0.56 -3.69
N TYR A 22 -15.07 1.49 -4.53
CA TYR A 22 -15.86 2.03 -5.64
C TYR A 22 -16.28 0.94 -6.64
N LEU A 23 -15.37 0.05 -7.03
CA LEU A 23 -15.66 -1.08 -7.92
C LEU A 23 -16.65 -2.07 -7.28
N TRP A 24 -16.47 -2.37 -5.99
CA TRP A 24 -17.34 -3.27 -5.25
C TRP A 24 -18.78 -2.77 -5.17
N PHE A 25 -18.97 -1.49 -4.83
CA PHE A 25 -20.30 -0.87 -4.77
C PHE A 25 -20.87 -0.52 -6.14
N GLY A 26 -20.04 -0.43 -7.18
CA GLY A 26 -20.45 -0.23 -8.58
C GLY A 26 -21.00 -1.47 -9.28
N GLY A 27 -21.04 -2.63 -8.61
CA GLY A 27 -21.51 -3.91 -9.16
C GLY A 27 -20.41 -4.79 -9.75
N ASN A 28 -19.17 -4.29 -9.82
CA ASN A 28 -18.02 -4.99 -10.36
C ASN A 28 -17.23 -5.72 -9.25
N GLN A 29 -17.88 -6.70 -8.63
CA GLN A 29 -17.36 -7.37 -7.44
C GLN A 29 -16.02 -8.10 -7.66
N MET A 30 -15.83 -8.77 -8.80
CA MET A 30 -14.55 -9.45 -9.09
C MET A 30 -13.37 -8.48 -9.21
N GLU A 31 -13.57 -7.35 -9.89
CA GLU A 31 -12.55 -6.31 -10.05
C GLU A 31 -12.26 -5.61 -8.71
N GLY A 32 -13.31 -5.42 -7.90
CA GLY A 32 -13.20 -4.94 -6.53
C GLY A 32 -12.36 -5.86 -5.65
N ILE A 33 -12.59 -7.18 -5.68
CA ILE A 33 -11.77 -8.16 -4.92
C ILE A 33 -10.34 -8.20 -5.44
N PHE A 34 -10.15 -8.22 -6.76
CA PHE A 34 -8.82 -8.25 -7.35
C PHE A 34 -7.97 -7.06 -6.90
N THR A 35 -8.55 -5.86 -6.91
CA THR A 35 -7.89 -4.63 -6.43
C THR A 35 -7.79 -4.56 -4.90
N ALA A 36 -8.69 -5.21 -4.15
CA ALA A 36 -8.60 -5.29 -2.69
C ALA A 36 -7.33 -6.03 -2.23
N ILE A 37 -6.92 -7.06 -2.98
CA ILE A 37 -5.70 -7.85 -2.69
C ILE A 37 -4.44 -7.00 -2.80
N TRP A 38 -4.45 -5.94 -3.62
CA TRP A 38 -3.30 -5.06 -3.79
C TRP A 38 -3.06 -4.16 -2.58
N VAL A 39 -4.11 -3.84 -1.80
CA VAL A 39 -4.01 -3.00 -0.59
C VAL A 39 -2.98 -3.55 0.41
N PRO A 40 -3.08 -4.82 0.88
CA PRO A 40 -2.07 -5.40 1.76
C PRO A 40 -0.71 -5.60 1.08
N SER A 41 -0.66 -5.83 -0.25
CA SER A 41 0.61 -5.96 -0.99
C SER A 41 1.40 -4.65 -1.00
N ILE A 42 0.75 -3.51 -1.23
CA ILE A 42 1.40 -2.18 -1.21
C ILE A 42 1.91 -1.86 0.21
N LEU A 43 1.11 -2.19 1.23
CA LEU A 43 1.48 -2.04 2.64
C LEU A 43 2.70 -2.88 2.99
N GLY A 44 2.70 -4.16 2.60
CA GLY A 44 3.83 -5.07 2.78
C GLY A 44 5.09 -4.60 2.06
N PHE A 45 4.96 -4.13 0.83
CA PHE A 45 6.06 -3.54 0.07
C PHE A 45 6.66 -2.32 0.78
N GLY A 46 5.82 -1.43 1.33
CA GLY A 46 6.31 -0.28 2.09
C GLY A 46 7.04 -0.64 3.37
N ILE A 47 6.54 -1.63 4.11
CA ILE A 47 7.22 -2.14 5.30
C ILE A 47 8.58 -2.75 4.93
N TYR A 48 8.62 -3.57 3.88
CA TYR A 48 9.86 -4.17 3.38
C TYR A 48 10.89 -3.11 3.00
N PHE A 49 10.49 -2.09 2.22
CA PHE A 49 11.39 -1.02 1.79
C PHE A 49 11.92 -0.22 2.99
N LYS A 50 11.06 0.04 3.99
CA LYS A 50 11.45 0.71 5.24
C LYS A 50 12.44 -0.12 6.06
N LEU A 51 12.22 -1.43 6.15
CA LEU A 51 13.14 -2.35 6.82
C LEU A 51 14.50 -2.39 6.12
N MET A 52 14.54 -2.42 4.78
CA MET A 52 15.79 -2.37 4.01
C MET A 52 16.56 -1.07 4.27
N VAL A 53 15.90 0.08 4.23
CA VAL A 53 16.53 1.38 4.53
C VAL A 53 17.04 1.42 5.97
N MET A 54 16.32 0.81 6.91
CA MET A 54 16.72 0.78 8.32
C MET A 54 17.90 -0.16 8.56
N GLY A 55 17.91 -1.34 7.93
CA GLY A 55 19.02 -2.30 7.97
C GLY A 55 20.29 -1.75 7.32
N ALA A 56 20.17 -1.05 6.20
CA ALA A 56 21.30 -0.38 5.55
C ALA A 56 21.99 0.64 6.48
N ARG A 57 21.20 1.42 7.24
CA ARG A 57 21.72 2.44 8.17
C ARG A 57 22.31 1.86 9.47
N ASN A 58 22.09 0.58 9.76
CA ASN A 58 22.61 -0.08 10.97
C ASN A 58 23.95 -0.81 10.72
N ASN A 59 24.36 -0.92 9.46
CA ASN A 59 25.65 -1.49 9.04
C ASN A 59 26.70 -0.40 8.75
N GLU A 60 26.41 0.85 9.10
CA GLU A 60 27.34 1.99 9.11
C GLU A 60 27.64 2.38 10.57
#